data_AF-A0A0E0KL76-F1
#
_entry.id   AF-A0A0E0KL76-F1
#
_cell.length_a   1.000
_cell.length_b   1.000
_cell.length_c   1.000
_cell.angle_alpha   90.00
_cell.angle_beta   90.00
_cell.angle_gamma   90.00
#
_symmetry.space_group_name_H-M   'P 1'
#
loop_
_entity.id
_entity.type
_entity.pdbx_description
1 polymer ?
#
loop_
_entity_poly.entity_id
_entity_poly.type
_entity_poly.pdbx_seq_one_letter_code
_entity_poly.pdbx_strand_id
1 'polypeptide(L)' 'MTPPQLQPKQMHWARADSSDFGGQIPAPRSGHTAVSIGKSKVVVFGGFADKRFLSDIAVYDVKDVAANRRQAVSR' A
#
# COMPACT_ATOMS: atom_id res chain seq x y z
N MET A 1 -13.22 11.05 -38.12
CA MET A 1 -12.29 11.27 -37.00
C MET A 1 -12.49 10.14 -36.00
N THR A 2 -11.48 9.31 -35.77
CA THR A 2 -11.56 8.17 -34.85
C THR A 2 -11.30 8.66 -33.42
N PRO A 3 -12.10 8.26 -32.41
CA PRO A 3 -11.84 8.64 -31.02
C PRO A 3 -10.47 8.10 -30.56
N PRO A 4 -9.73 8.83 -29.71
CA PRO A 4 -8.51 8.30 -29.13
C PRO A 4 -8.83 7.06 -28.29
N GLN A 5 -8.26 5.92 -28.68
CA GLN A 5 -8.40 4.67 -27.96
C GLN A 5 -7.54 4.74 -26.70
N LEU A 6 -8.17 4.88 -25.53
CA LEU A 6 -7.50 4.79 -24.24
C LEU A 6 -6.92 3.39 -24.10
N GLN A 7 -5.60 3.26 -24.17
CA GLN A 7 -4.95 1.98 -23.90
C GLN A 7 -5.14 1.64 -22.41
N PRO A 8 -5.54 0.40 -22.07
CA PRO A 8 -5.59 -0.02 -20.68
C PRO A 8 -4.19 0.12 -20.07
N LYS A 9 -4.10 0.83 -18.94
CA LYS A 9 -2.85 0.85 -18.19
C LYS A 9 -2.62 -0.56 -17.64
N GLN A 10 -1.60 -1.24 -18.15
CA GLN A 10 -1.25 -2.56 -17.66
C GLN A 10 -0.78 -2.46 -16.21
N MET A 11 -1.41 -3.22 -15.32
CA MET A 11 -1.10 -3.26 -13.90
C MET A 11 -0.47 -4.62 -13.57
N HIS A 12 0.68 -4.60 -12.89
CA HIS A 12 1.32 -5.80 -12.37
C HIS A 12 1.11 -5.90 -10.85
N TRP A 13 1.00 -7.12 -10.35
CA TRP A 13 1.16 -7.36 -8.92
C TRP A 13 2.60 -7.12 -8.52
N ALA A 14 2.79 -6.53 -7.35
CA ALA A 14 4.11 -6.39 -6.79
C ALA A 14 4.05 -6.50 -5.28
N ARG A 15 4.97 -7.27 -4.71
CA ARG A 15 5.07 -7.49 -3.27
C ARG A 15 5.75 -6.30 -2.61
N ALA A 16 5.12 -5.72 -1.59
CA ALA A 16 5.77 -4.71 -0.75
C ALA A 16 6.68 -5.41 0.27
N ASP A 17 7.83 -4.79 0.56
CA ASP A 17 8.79 -5.23 1.57
C ASP A 17 8.77 -4.30 2.79
N SER A 18 9.24 -4.78 3.94
CA SER A 18 9.43 -3.95 5.13
C SER A 18 10.29 -2.70 4.88
N SER A 19 11.26 -2.80 3.98
CA SER A 19 12.13 -1.69 3.56
C SER A 19 11.43 -0.63 2.72
N ASP A 20 10.23 -0.91 2.19
CA ASP A 20 9.42 0.06 1.47
C ASP A 20 8.69 1.04 2.43
N PHE A 21 8.72 0.79 3.75
CA PHE A 21 7.98 1.56 4.74
C PHE A 21 8.90 2.07 5.86
N GLY A 22 8.65 3.30 6.30
CA GLY A 22 9.28 3.87 7.49
C GLY A 22 8.43 3.68 8.76
N GLY A 23 9.08 3.84 9.92
CA GLY A 23 8.39 3.81 11.22
C GLY A 23 8.04 2.40 11.70
N GLN A 24 7.10 2.33 12.65
CA GLN A 24 6.68 1.06 13.24
C GLN A 24 5.68 0.35 12.31
N ILE A 25 6.08 -0.82 11.84
CA ILE A 25 5.21 -1.69 11.04
C ILE A 25 4.14 -2.28 11.97
N PRO A 26 2.84 -2.13 11.66
CA PRO A 26 1.77 -2.71 12.47
C PRO A 26 1.83 -4.25 12.44
N ALA A 27 1.40 -4.88 13.53
CA ALA A 27 1.31 -6.33 13.60
C ALA A 27 0.42 -6.91 12.48
N PRO A 28 0.75 -8.13 11.99
CA PRO A 28 -0.13 -8.87 11.09
C PRO A 28 -1.55 -8.97 11.66
N ARG A 29 -2.55 -8.65 10.83
CA ARG A 29 -3.95 -8.51 11.26
C ARG A 29 -4.93 -8.92 10.16
N SER A 30 -6.13 -9.36 10.55
CA SER A 30 -7.25 -9.66 9.64
C SER A 30 -8.51 -8.88 10.01
N GLY A 31 -9.51 -8.82 9.12
CA GLY A 31 -10.79 -8.15 9.39
C GLY A 31 -10.68 -6.63 9.62
N HIS A 32 -9.59 -6.00 9.22
CA HIS A 32 -9.40 -4.55 9.32
C HIS A 32 -10.14 -3.83 8.19
N THR A 33 -10.40 -2.54 8.38
CA THR A 33 -10.86 -1.66 7.30
C THR A 33 -9.67 -0.94 6.67
N ALA A 34 -9.61 -0.87 5.34
CA ALA A 34 -8.58 -0.14 4.61
C ALA A 34 -9.23 0.83 3.61
N VAL A 35 -8.89 2.11 3.68
CA VAL A 35 -9.47 3.16 2.83
C VAL A 35 -8.36 4.02 2.23
N SER A 36 -8.41 4.22 0.91
CA SER A 36 -7.52 5.16 0.24
C SER A 36 -7.94 6.60 0.54
N ILE A 37 -6.96 7.43 0.89
CA ILE A 37 -7.14 8.87 1.07
C ILE A 37 -6.16 9.63 0.17
N GLY A 38 -6.69 10.61 -0.57
CA GLY A 38 -5.90 11.38 -1.53
C GLY A 38 -5.29 10.50 -2.64
N LYS A 39 -4.05 10.83 -3.04
CA LYS A 39 -3.39 10.21 -4.20
C LYS A 39 -2.50 9.01 -3.87
N SER A 40 -2.07 8.85 -2.63
CA SER A 40 -1.07 7.82 -2.29
C SER A 40 -1.18 7.21 -0.91
N LYS A 41 -2.11 7.67 -0.05
CA LYS A 41 -2.17 7.16 1.31
C LYS A 41 -3.30 6.15 1.47
N VAL A 42 -3.08 5.14 2.29
CA VAL A 42 -4.10 4.18 2.71
C VAL A 42 -4.15 4.20 4.23
N VAL A 43 -5.33 4.46 4.79
CA VAL A 43 -5.59 4.38 6.22
C VAL A 43 -6.12 3.00 6.53
N VAL A 44 -5.52 2.34 7.52
CA VAL A 44 -5.98 1.07 8.07
C VAL A 44 -6.45 1.30 9.50
N PHE A 45 -7.68 0.87 9.80
CA PHE A 45 -8.26 0.94 11.13
C PHE A 45 -8.57 -0.45 11.67
N GLY A 46 -8.15 -0.69 12.91
CA GLY A 46 -8.52 -1.84 13.72
C GLY A 46 -8.15 -3.18 13.10
N GLY A 47 -9.09 -4.13 13.20
CA GLY A 47 -8.92 -5.53 12.81
C GLY A 47 -8.73 -6.44 14.03
N PHE A 48 -8.20 -7.63 13.77
CA PHE A 48 -7.96 -8.65 14.78
C PHE A 48 -6.52 -9.17 14.67
N ALA A 49 -5.81 -9.16 15.79
CA ALA A 49 -4.46 -9.71 15.92
C ALA A 49 -4.28 -10.26 17.35
N ASP A 50 -3.48 -11.31 17.50
CA ASP A 50 -3.12 -11.88 18.82
C ASP A 50 -4.32 -12.09 19.75
N LYS A 51 -5.40 -12.68 19.19
CA LYS A 51 -6.66 -13.00 19.90
C LYS A 51 -7.42 -11.78 20.43
N ARG A 52 -7.19 -10.58 19.89
CA ARG A 52 -7.84 -9.34 20.33
C ARG A 52 -8.27 -8.47 19.15
N PHE A 53 -9.35 -7.72 19.34
CA PHE A 53 -9.73 -6.64 18.44
C PHE A 53 -8.84 -5.43 18.69
N LEU A 54 -8.40 -4.81 17.60
CA LEU A 54 -7.59 -3.61 17.60
C LEU A 54 -8.45 -2.38 17.34
N SER A 55 -8.03 -1.24 17.88
CA SER A 55 -8.65 0.07 17.66
C SER A 55 -7.63 1.12 17.20
N ASP A 56 -6.43 0.67 16.80
CA ASP A 56 -5.36 1.54 16.31
C ASP A 56 -5.59 1.96 14.85
N ILE A 57 -4.86 3.01 14.46
CA ILE A 57 -4.82 3.54 13.09
C ILE A 57 -3.39 3.44 12.58
N ALA A 58 -3.22 2.87 11.39
CA ALA A 58 -1.98 2.90 10.64
C ALA A 58 -2.19 3.62 9.30
N VAL A 59 -1.18 4.35 8.83
CA VAL A 59 -1.23 5.06 7.54
C VAL A 59 -0.04 4.64 6.69
N TYR A 60 -0.31 4.09 5.52
CA TYR A 60 0.71 3.72 4.53
C TYR A 60 0.79 4.75 3.42
N ASP A 61 1.99 5.22 3.06
CA ASP A 61 2.20 6.01 1.85
C ASP A 61 2.74 5.11 0.73
N VAL A 62 1.90 4.86 -0.28
CA VAL A 62 2.18 3.95 -1.40
C VAL A 62 3.20 4.55 -2.38
N LYS A 63 3.53 5.85 -2.25
CA LYS A 63 4.63 6.44 -3.05
C LYS A 63 5.99 5.87 -2.69
N ASP A 64 6.21 5.53 -1.42
CA ASP A 64 7.51 5.05 -0.94
C ASP A 64 7.87 3.70 -1.61
N VAL A 65 6.88 2.83 -1.79
CA VAL A 65 6.99 1.55 -2.51
C VAL A 65 7.40 1.73 -3.99
N ALA A 66 6.95 2.80 -4.65
CA ALA A 66 7.26 3.05 -6.06
C ALA A 66 8.61 3.76 -6.27
N ALA A 67 9.04 4.58 -5.30
CA ALA A 67 10.30 5.30 -5.34
C ALA A 67 11.51 4.38 -5.05
N ASN A 68 11.41 3.50 -4.05
CA ASN A 68 12.52 2.64 -3.64
C ASN A 68 12.88 1.57 -4.70
N ARG A 69 11.91 1.18 -5.54
CA ARG A 69 12.16 0.23 -6.64
C ARG A 69 12.94 0.81 -7.83
N ARG A 70 13.05 2.13 -7.96
CA ARG A 70 13.82 2.76 -9.06
C ARG A 70 15.33 2.65 -8.87
N GLN A 71 15.81 2.36 -7.66
CA GLN A 71 17.23 2.21 -7.38
C GLN A 71 17.72 0.74 -7.48
N ALA A 72 16.80 -0.22 -7.49
CA ALA A 72 17.13 -1.65 -7.46
C ALA A 72 17.44 -2.27 -8.84
N VAL A 73 17.28 -1.54 -9.96
CA VAL A 73 17.51 -2.04 -11.33
C VAL A 73 18.86 -1.58 -11.91
N SER A 74 19.82 -1.19 -11.07
CA SER A 74 21.16 -0.73 -11.47
C SER A 74 22.29 -1.70 -11.10
N ARG A 75 22.02 -3.01 -10.97
CA ARG A 75 23.06 -4.02 -10.76
C ARG A 75 22.89 -5.19 -11.70
#